data_AF-A0A7S3MTE0-F1
#
_entry.id   AF-A0A7S3MTE0-F1
#
_cell.length_a   1.000
_cell.length_b   1.000
_cell.length_c   1.000
_cell.angle_alpha   90.00
_cell.angle_beta   90.00
_cell.angle_gamma   90.00
#
_symmetry.space_group_name_H-M   'P 1'
#
loop_
_entity.id
_entity.type
_entity.pdbx_description
1 polymer ?
#
loop_
_entity_poly.entity_id
_entity_poly.type
_entity_poly.pdbx_seq_one_letter_code
_entity_poly.pdbx_strand_id
1 'polypeptide(L)'
;MIAMVLMFVSFFIEIAIICCTKFSRQVPINYFALFFFTGCQAFVFGYITAFYTGESVLMAAGMTAGMTIALTAYACCTKTDFTACSGLFFVLSIGMLFLVLFSMFMSFAAWWYPVLSALLVVFYGLFLIYDTQ
;
A
#
# COMPACT_ATOMS: atom_id res chain seq x y z
N MET A 1 -7.84 8.11 -19.71
CA MET A 1 -9.15 7.41 -19.68
C MET A 1 -9.01 5.97 -19.20
N ILE A 2 -8.22 5.11 -19.85
CA ILE A 2 -8.05 3.70 -19.47
C ILE A 2 -7.55 3.52 -18.01
N ALA A 3 -6.49 4.25 -17.62
CA ALA A 3 -5.95 4.16 -16.26
C ALA A 3 -6.98 4.53 -15.16
N MET A 4 -7.83 5.52 -15.42
CA MET A 4 -8.91 5.91 -14.48
C MET A 4 -9.94 4.80 -14.34
N VAL A 5 -10.35 4.16 -15.44
CA VAL A 5 -11.29 3.03 -15.40
C VAL A 5 -10.70 1.88 -14.59
N LEU A 6 -9.43 1.53 -14.82
CA LEU A 6 -8.77 0.44 -14.09
C LEU A 6 -8.59 0.75 -12.60
N MET A 7 -8.38 2.01 -12.22
CA MET A 7 -8.36 2.45 -10.83
C MET A 7 -9.72 2.27 -10.14
N PHE A 8 -10.82 2.62 -10.81
CA PHE A 8 -12.16 2.36 -10.25
C PHE A 8 -12.42 0.86 -10.13
N VAL A 9 -12.04 0.08 -11.13
CA VAL A 9 -12.21 -1.39 -11.11
C VAL A 9 -11.41 -2.02 -9.97
N SER A 10 -10.14 -1.65 -9.78
CA SER A 10 -9.34 -2.16 -8.65
C SER A 10 -9.94 -1.79 -7.31
N PHE A 11 -10.43 -0.56 -7.14
CA PHE A 11 -11.10 -0.11 -5.93
C PHE A 11 -12.35 -0.93 -5.58
N PHE A 12 -13.21 -1.23 -6.56
CA PHE A 12 -14.40 -2.07 -6.31
C PHE A 12 -14.04 -3.53 -5.98
N ILE A 13 -13.00 -4.07 -6.61
CA ILE A 13 -12.52 -5.42 -6.31
C ILE A 13 -11.97 -5.47 -4.87
N GLU A 14 -11.21 -4.46 -4.46
CA GLU A 14 -10.68 -4.36 -3.09
C GLU A 14 -11.82 -4.31 -2.06
N ILE A 15 -12.85 -3.47 -2.29
CA ILE A 15 -14.05 -3.44 -1.45
C ILE A 15 -14.72 -4.81 -1.39
N ALA A 16 -14.88 -5.50 -2.52
CA ALA A 16 -15.48 -6.83 -2.56
C ALA A 16 -14.66 -7.85 -1.75
N ILE A 17 -13.33 -7.80 -1.82
CA ILE A 17 -12.44 -8.70 -1.05
C ILE A 17 -12.54 -8.41 0.45
N ILE A 18 -12.55 -7.14 0.85
CA ILE A 18 -12.58 -6.73 2.26
C ILE A 18 -13.96 -6.97 2.88
N CYS A 19 -15.04 -6.51 2.22
CA CYS A 19 -16.39 -6.55 2.76
C CYS A 19 -17.08 -7.92 2.60
N CYS A 20 -16.70 -8.73 1.61
CA CYS A 20 -17.30 -10.03 1.37
C CYS A 20 -16.31 -11.17 1.69
N THR A 21 -16.25 -11.55 2.98
CA THR A 21 -15.35 -12.61 3.46
C THR A 21 -15.54 -13.95 2.75
N LYS A 22 -16.77 -14.29 2.33
CA LYS A 22 -17.05 -15.48 1.52
C LYS A 22 -16.32 -15.45 0.17
N PHE A 23 -16.30 -14.29 -0.49
CA PHE A 23 -15.65 -14.10 -1.77
C PHE A 23 -14.11 -14.19 -1.64
N SER A 24 -13.56 -13.57 -0.58
CA SER A 24 -12.11 -13.59 -0.29
C SER A 24 -11.58 -14.99 0.10
N ARG A 25 -12.41 -15.82 0.72
CA ARG A 25 -12.00 -17.16 1.21
C ARG A 25 -12.42 -18.33 0.33
N GLN A 26 -13.18 -18.09 -0.75
CA GLN A 26 -13.66 -19.15 -1.63
C GLN A 26 -12.66 -19.42 -2.76
N VAL A 27 -12.06 -20.61 -2.73
CA VAL A 27 -11.24 -21.13 -3.83
C VAL A 27 -12.16 -21.67 -4.94
N PRO A 28 -11.87 -21.40 -6.24
CA PRO A 28 -10.71 -20.68 -6.78
C PRO A 28 -10.94 -19.19 -7.02
N ILE A 29 -12.12 -18.66 -6.64
CA ILE A 29 -12.57 -17.30 -6.98
C ILE A 29 -11.61 -16.23 -6.42
N ASN A 30 -11.07 -16.46 -5.21
CA ASN A 30 -10.09 -15.57 -4.59
C ASN A 30 -8.83 -15.35 -5.44
N TYR A 31 -8.30 -16.39 -6.11
CA TYR A 31 -7.13 -16.27 -6.96
C TYR A 31 -7.41 -15.45 -8.22
N PHE A 32 -8.58 -15.62 -8.83
CA PHE A 32 -8.98 -14.82 -9.99
C PHE A 32 -9.18 -13.35 -9.60
N ALA A 33 -9.83 -13.09 -8.47
CA ALA A 33 -10.03 -11.74 -7.97
C ALA A 33 -8.69 -11.05 -7.66
N LEU A 34 -7.78 -11.75 -6.98
CA LEU A 34 -6.45 -11.25 -6.68
C LEU A 34 -5.64 -10.98 -7.95
N PHE A 35 -5.61 -11.93 -8.89
CA PHE A 35 -4.89 -11.77 -10.15
C PHE A 35 -5.38 -10.55 -10.94
N PHE A 36 -6.69 -10.36 -11.04
CA PHE A 36 -7.27 -9.23 -11.75
C PHE A 36 -6.99 -7.90 -11.04
N PHE A 37 -7.13 -7.87 -9.70
CA PHE A 37 -6.77 -6.72 -8.89
C PHE A 37 -5.29 -6.33 -9.09
N THR A 38 -4.38 -7.29 -8.97
CA THR A 38 -2.93 -7.06 -9.16
C THR A 38 -2.63 -6.58 -10.57
N GLY A 39 -3.27 -7.15 -11.60
CA GLY A 39 -3.10 -6.71 -12.99
C GLY A 39 -3.55 -5.26 -13.21
N CYS A 40 -4.74 -4.89 -12.69
CA CYS A 40 -5.22 -3.51 -12.75
C CYS A 40 -4.26 -2.55 -12.04
N GLN A 41 -3.80 -2.92 -10.85
CA GLN A 41 -2.91 -2.09 -10.05
C GLN A 41 -1.54 -1.94 -10.71
N ALA A 42 -0.98 -3.01 -11.29
CA ALA A 42 0.27 -2.96 -12.05
C ALA A 42 0.19 -1.97 -13.23
N PHE A 43 -0.94 -1.95 -13.96
CA PHE A 43 -1.13 -1.00 -15.06
C PHE A 43 -1.22 0.45 -14.54
N VAL A 44 -1.95 0.69 -13.45
CA VAL A 44 -2.08 2.02 -12.84
C VAL A 44 -0.72 2.52 -12.36
N PHE A 45 0.06 1.69 -11.66
CA PHE A 45 1.43 2.03 -11.26
C PHE A 45 2.35 2.26 -12.46
N GLY A 46 2.23 1.45 -13.52
CA GLY A 46 2.96 1.66 -14.78
C GLY A 46 2.65 3.02 -15.41
N TYR A 47 1.39 3.44 -15.39
CA TYR A 47 0.99 4.77 -15.85
C TYR A 47 1.56 5.90 -14.99
N ILE A 48 1.54 5.77 -13.65
CA ILE A 48 2.09 6.78 -12.73
C ILE A 48 3.61 6.90 -12.88
N THR A 49 4.31 5.77 -12.94
CA THR A 49 5.78 5.74 -13.04
C THR A 49 6.29 6.30 -14.36
N ALA A 50 5.48 6.32 -15.43
CA ALA A 50 5.81 6.97 -16.70
C ALA A 50 6.04 8.49 -16.57
N PHE A 51 5.60 9.13 -15.49
CA PHE A 51 5.87 10.54 -15.19
C PHE A 51 7.19 10.78 -14.43
N TYR A 52 7.91 9.72 -14.07
CA TYR A 52 9.17 9.78 -13.31
C TYR A 52 10.34 9.23 -14.15
N THR A 53 11.57 9.54 -13.76
CA THR A 53 12.76 9.01 -14.43
C THR A 53 12.93 7.52 -14.10
N GLY A 54 13.36 6.72 -15.07
CA GLY A 54 13.57 5.28 -14.86
C GLY A 54 14.52 4.96 -13.70
N GLU A 55 15.56 5.77 -13.51
CA GLU A 55 16.48 5.65 -12.36
C GLU A 55 15.75 5.84 -11.02
N SER A 56 14.93 6.88 -10.89
CA SER A 56 14.17 7.13 -9.66
C SER A 56 13.18 6.01 -9.34
N VAL A 57 12.53 5.46 -10.38
CA VAL A 57 11.58 4.34 -10.24
C VAL A 57 12.29 3.06 -9.81
N LEU A 58 13.45 2.75 -10.41
CA LEU A 58 14.25 1.57 -10.05
C LEU A 58 14.81 1.68 -8.63
N MET A 59 15.29 2.85 -8.22
CA MET A 59 15.75 3.09 -6.85
C MET A 59 14.60 2.92 -5.85
N ALA A 60 13.42 3.49 -6.11
CA ALA A 60 12.25 3.34 -5.26
C ALA A 60 11.81 1.87 -5.14
N ALA A 61 11.71 1.16 -6.28
CA ALA A 61 11.35 -0.26 -6.30
C ALA A 61 12.34 -1.12 -5.50
N GLY A 62 13.65 -0.88 -5.67
CA GLY A 62 14.69 -1.58 -4.91
C GLY A 62 14.61 -1.33 -3.40
N MET A 63 14.37 -0.08 -2.99
CA MET A 63 14.21 0.26 -1.57
C MET A 63 12.96 -0.38 -0.96
N THR A 64 11.81 -0.33 -1.64
CA THR A 64 10.57 -0.95 -1.16
C THR A 64 10.73 -2.47 -1.07
N ALA A 65 11.27 -3.13 -2.10
CA ALA A 65 11.50 -4.57 -2.08
C ALA A 65 12.47 -4.99 -0.95
N GLY A 66 13.58 -4.26 -0.78
CA GLY A 66 14.53 -4.50 0.30
C GLY A 66 13.90 -4.34 1.69
N MET A 67 13.11 -3.29 1.90
CA MET A 67 12.38 -3.06 3.14
C MET A 67 11.37 -4.18 3.42
N THR A 68 10.55 -4.54 2.43
CA THR A 68 9.58 -5.63 2.56
C THR A 68 10.26 -6.95 2.94
N ILE A 69 11.31 -7.35 2.22
CA ILE A 69 12.04 -8.60 2.50
C ILE A 69 12.66 -8.59 3.90
N ALA A 70 13.33 -7.49 4.27
CA ALA A 70 13.99 -7.38 5.57
C ALA A 70 12.99 -7.42 6.73
N LEU A 71 11.88 -6.70 6.63
CA LEU A 71 10.86 -6.66 7.67
C LEU A 71 10.06 -7.95 7.76
N THR A 72 9.74 -8.60 6.63
CA THR A 72 9.11 -9.93 6.64
C THR A 72 10.03 -10.97 7.27
N ALA A 73 11.33 -10.97 6.93
CA ALA A 73 12.30 -11.88 7.56
C ALA A 73 12.39 -11.67 9.08
N TYR A 74 12.41 -10.40 9.52
CA TYR A 74 12.36 -10.05 10.94
C TYR A 74 11.08 -10.54 11.61
N ALA A 75 9.91 -10.32 11.00
CA ALA A 75 8.62 -10.73 11.53
C ALA A 75 8.52 -12.26 11.70
N CYS A 76 9.06 -13.05 10.76
CA CYS A 76 9.08 -14.51 10.87
C CYS A 76 10.00 -15.04 11.99
N CYS A 77 11.00 -14.27 12.41
CA CYS A 77 11.98 -14.72 13.40
C CYS A 77 11.70 -14.19 14.81
N THR A 78 10.95 -13.09 14.95
CA THR A 78 10.72 -12.44 16.24
C THR A 78 9.58 -13.08 17.02
N LYS A 79 9.61 -12.91 18.35
CA LYS A 79 8.57 -13.34 19.31
C LYS A 79 7.79 -12.16 19.89
N THR A 80 8.10 -10.95 19.45
CA THR A 80 7.43 -9.73 19.94
C THR A 80 6.10 -9.57 19.22
N ASP A 81 4.99 -9.64 19.96
CA ASP A 81 3.63 -9.53 19.42
C ASP A 81 3.24 -8.05 19.23
N PHE A 82 3.25 -7.56 17.98
CA PHE A 82 2.76 -6.22 17.65
C PHE A 82 1.22 -6.17 17.53
N THR A 83 0.54 -7.33 17.48
CA THR A 83 -0.92 -7.43 17.36
C THR A 83 -1.65 -6.79 18.56
N ALA A 84 -1.03 -6.75 19.73
CA ALA A 84 -1.58 -6.12 20.93
C ALA A 84 -1.79 -4.59 20.78
N CYS A 85 -1.12 -3.96 19.82
CA CYS A 85 -1.22 -2.52 19.55
C CYS A 85 -2.20 -2.16 18.42
N SER A 86 -3.15 -3.03 18.07
CA SER A 86 -4.12 -2.81 16.98
C SER A 86 -4.85 -1.45 17.05
N GLY A 87 -5.18 -0.97 18.25
CA GLY A 87 -5.77 0.36 18.46
C GLY A 87 -4.88 1.52 18.02
N LEU A 88 -3.55 1.41 18.20
CA LEU A 88 -2.59 2.41 17.72
C LEU A 88 -2.55 2.45 16.19
N PHE A 89 -2.57 1.29 15.54
CA PHE A 89 -2.59 1.19 14.08
C PHE A 89 -3.86 1.81 13.47
N PHE A 90 -5.01 1.69 14.13
CA PHE A 90 -6.25 2.34 13.69
C PHE A 90 -6.13 3.87 13.74
N VAL A 91 -5.61 4.42 14.84
CA VAL A 91 -5.38 5.86 14.99
C VAL A 91 -4.37 6.36 13.95
N LEU A 92 -3.25 5.64 13.77
CA LEU A 92 -2.25 5.97 12.76
C LEU A 92 -2.84 5.96 11.35
N SER A 93 -3.69 4.98 11.02
CA SER A 93 -4.33 4.89 9.69
C SER A 93 -5.21 6.08 9.39
N ILE A 94 -6.06 6.47 10.34
CA ILE A 94 -6.92 7.65 10.21
C ILE A 94 -6.07 8.92 10.12
N GLY A 95 -5.02 9.04 10.95
CA GLY A 95 -4.11 10.17 10.92
C GLY A 95 -3.40 10.33 9.56
N MET A 96 -2.87 9.23 9.02
CA MET A 96 -2.23 9.23 7.70
C MET A 96 -3.22 9.56 6.57
N LEU A 97 -4.47 9.08 6.66
CA LEU A 97 -5.51 9.45 5.69
C LEU A 97 -5.75 10.96 5.66
N PHE A 98 -5.92 11.59 6.83
CA PHE A 98 -6.09 13.04 6.91
C PHE A 98 -4.85 13.81 6.45
N LEU A 99 -3.64 13.32 6.72
CA LEU A 99 -2.40 13.93 6.23
C LEU A 99 -2.32 13.92 4.70
N VAL A 100 -2.71 12.82 4.05
CA VAL A 100 -2.76 12.72 2.58
C VAL A 100 -3.84 13.63 2.02
N LEU A 101 -5.02 13.70 2.63
CA LEU A 101 -6.07 14.63 2.20
C LEU A 101 -5.63 16.09 2.36
N PHE A 102 -4.96 16.42 3.45
CA PHE A 102 -4.42 17.76 3.70
C PHE A 102 -3.32 18.13 2.69
N SER A 103 -2.56 17.15 2.18
CA SER A 103 -1.52 17.37 1.18
C SER A 103 -2.04 18.04 -0.10
N MET A 104 -3.32 17.86 -0.44
CA MET A 104 -3.94 18.50 -1.60
C MET A 104 -3.90 20.04 -1.50
N PHE A 105 -4.03 20.59 -0.29
CA PHE A 105 -3.99 22.03 -0.03
C PHE A 105 -2.57 22.59 0.13
N MET A 106 -1.59 21.73 0.43
CA MET A 106 -0.19 22.11 0.69
C MET A 106 0.73 21.91 -0.53
N SER A 107 0.15 21.74 -1.72
CA SER A 107 0.88 21.48 -2.97
C SER A 107 1.90 22.56 -3.36
N PHE A 108 1.85 23.75 -2.73
CA PHE A 108 2.80 24.84 -2.96
C PHE A 108 4.16 24.66 -2.24
N ALA A 109 4.24 23.81 -1.22
CA ALA A 109 5.43 23.61 -0.42
C ALA A 109 6.27 22.42 -0.92
N ALA A 110 7.37 22.70 -1.62
CA ALA A 110 8.24 21.66 -2.21
C ALA A 110 8.80 20.65 -1.19
N TRP A 111 8.98 21.06 0.06
CA TRP A 111 9.48 20.19 1.15
C TRP A 111 8.42 19.24 1.71
N TRP A 112 7.14 19.45 1.40
CA TRP A 112 6.04 18.66 1.98
C TRP A 112 5.98 17.23 1.44
N TYR A 113 6.14 17.04 0.12
CA TYR A 113 6.04 15.71 -0.51
C TYR A 113 7.12 14.71 -0.03
N PRO A 114 8.41 15.09 0.12
CA PRO A 114 9.43 14.20 0.68
C PRO A 114 9.14 13.78 2.13
N VAL A 115 8.69 14.73 2.96
CA VAL A 115 8.34 14.45 4.37
C VAL A 115 7.17 13.48 4.45
N LEU A 116 6.11 13.73 3.67
CA LEU A 116 4.96 12.83 3.60
C LEU A 116 5.35 11.44 3.10
N SER A 117 6.23 11.36 2.09
CA SER A 117 6.72 10.09 1.56
C SER A 117 7.49 9.29 2.62
N ALA A 118 8.36 9.95 3.39
CA ALA A 118 9.09 9.29 4.48
C ALA A 118 8.16 8.76 5.57
N LEU A 119 7.14 9.55 5.96
CA LEU A 119 6.13 9.11 6.93
C LEU A 119 5.32 7.91 6.44
N LEU A 120 4.89 7.92 5.18
CA LEU A 120 4.14 6.82 4.56
C LEU A 120 4.96 5.54 4.46
N VAL A 121 6.27 5.63 4.17
CA VAL A 121 7.16 4.47 4.12
C VAL A 121 7.32 3.82 5.51
N VAL A 122 7.50 4.63 6.56
CA VAL A 122 7.56 4.12 7.94
C VAL A 122 6.22 3.47 8.33
N PHE A 123 5.11 4.12 7.99
CA PHE A 123 3.77 3.58 8.23
C PHE A 123 3.55 2.23 7.52
N TYR A 124 3.93 2.13 6.24
CA TYR A 124 3.90 0.88 5.48
C TYR A 124 4.72 -0.23 6.16
N GLY A 125 5.95 0.07 6.61
CA GLY A 125 6.80 -0.90 7.30
C GLY A 125 6.20 -1.42 8.61
N LEU A 126 5.60 -0.55 9.41
CA LEU A 126 4.91 -0.94 10.64
C LEU A 126 3.70 -1.85 10.34
N PHE A 127 2.90 -1.50 9.32
CA PHE A 127 1.77 -2.30 8.90
C PHE A 127 2.18 -3.66 8.34
N LEU A 128 3.30 -3.73 7.63
CA LEU A 128 3.83 -4.96 7.10
C LEU A 128 4.21 -5.94 8.21
N ILE A 129 4.90 -5.47 9.26
CA ILE A 129 5.19 -6.32 10.44
C ILE A 129 3.87 -6.81 11.06
N TYR A 130 2.91 -5.91 11.28
CA TYR A 130 1.62 -6.25 11.87
C TYR A 130 0.83 -7.29 11.05
N ASP A 131 0.88 -7.23 9.72
CA ASP A 131 0.17 -8.16 8.83
C ASP A 131 0.88 -9.52 8.71
N THR A 132 2.21 -9.54 8.79
CA THR A 132 3.01 -10.77 8.71
C THR A 132 3.09 -11.58 10.01
N GLN A 133 2.78 -10.97 11.16
CA GLN A 133 2.71 -11.61 12.47
C GLN A 133 1.30 -12.14 12.77
#